data_AF-A0A2S9FK10-F1
#
_entry.id   AF-A0A2S9FK10-F1
#
_cell.length_a   1.000
_cell.length_b   1.000
_cell.length_c   1.000
_cell.angle_alpha   90.00
_cell.angle_beta   90.00
_cell.angle_gamma   90.00
#
_symmetry.space_group_name_H-M   'P 1'
#
loop_
_entity.id
_entity.type
_entity.pdbx_description
1 polymer ?
#
loop_
_entity_poly.entity_id
_entity_poly.type
_entity_poly.pdbx_seq_one_letter_code
_entity_poly.pdbx_strand_id
1 'polypeptide(L)'
;MSPSAKVIYLRSYGERDREDHDVVRVVLDATVELLLVESFDDLTTRRIAEKAGIAHSDLCVYFRSKDAIVAEVYLGLLRDAPLSVDVEESAQTRVVALFNQLVMLLADQPGLAAACSSAMISQETSVQAIRRRIHDELHRRVRTVLRSDAWPEVAQT
;
A
#
# COMPACT_ATOMS: atom_id res chain seq x y z
N MET A 1 34.32 -42.55 -16.44
CA MET A 1 34.06 -41.85 -15.17
C MET A 1 34.01 -40.36 -15.49
N SER A 2 32.80 -39.84 -15.77
CA SER A 2 32.55 -38.41 -16.04
C SER A 2 31.41 -37.98 -15.13
N PRO A 3 31.56 -36.93 -14.32
CA PRO A 3 30.48 -36.51 -13.44
C PRO A 3 29.45 -35.75 -14.28
N SER A 4 28.23 -36.30 -14.29
CA SER A 4 27.03 -35.70 -14.84
C SER A 4 26.90 -34.26 -14.33
N ALA A 5 26.84 -33.32 -15.26
CA ALA A 5 26.54 -31.93 -14.96
C ALA A 5 25.24 -31.87 -14.14
N LYS A 6 25.37 -31.40 -12.90
CA LYS A 6 24.26 -31.16 -11.99
C LYS A 6 23.47 -30.01 -12.60
N VAL A 7 22.38 -30.34 -13.29
CA VAL A 7 21.38 -29.37 -13.74
C VAL A 7 20.82 -28.72 -12.48
N ILE A 8 21.36 -27.54 -12.12
CA ILE A 8 20.70 -26.66 -11.17
C ILE A 8 19.49 -26.16 -11.92
N TYR A 9 18.34 -26.76 -11.62
CA TYR A 9 17.05 -26.22 -12.04
C TYR A 9 17.03 -24.75 -11.63
N LEU A 10 16.95 -23.86 -12.61
CA LEU A 10 16.48 -22.49 -12.46
C LEU A 10 15.07 -22.59 -11.87
N ARG A 11 14.96 -22.77 -10.55
CA ARG A 11 13.71 -22.58 -9.81
C ARG A 11 13.30 -21.15 -10.15
N SER A 12 12.24 -21.06 -10.93
CA SER A 12 11.96 -19.93 -11.79
C SER A 12 11.82 -18.67 -10.94
N TYR A 13 12.40 -17.56 -11.40
CA TYR A 13 12.20 -16.26 -10.75
C TYR A 13 10.70 -15.95 -10.57
N GLY A 14 9.84 -16.40 -11.49
CA GLY A 14 8.40 -16.22 -11.39
C GLY A 14 7.67 -17.02 -10.32
N GLU A 15 8.20 -18.15 -9.83
CA GLU A 15 7.60 -18.86 -8.69
C GLU A 15 7.91 -18.16 -7.37
N ARG A 16 9.17 -17.74 -7.18
CA ARG A 16 9.57 -16.96 -6.00
C ARG A 16 8.87 -15.60 -5.95
N ASP A 17 8.80 -14.88 -7.06
CA ASP A 17 8.11 -13.58 -7.09
C ASP A 17 6.62 -13.73 -6.73
N ARG A 18 5.95 -14.80 -7.18
CA ARG A 18 4.55 -15.09 -6.82
C ARG A 18 4.40 -15.45 -5.35
N GLU A 19 5.25 -16.35 -4.83
CA GLU A 19 5.28 -16.72 -3.41
C GLU A 19 5.51 -15.48 -2.53
N ASP A 20 6.46 -14.62 -2.92
CA ASP A 20 6.75 -13.35 -2.24
C ASP A 20 5.53 -12.42 -2.26
N HIS A 21 4.84 -12.29 -3.40
CA HIS A 21 3.60 -11.53 -3.50
C HIS A 21 2.46 -12.08 -2.64
N ASP A 22 2.33 -13.40 -2.56
CA ASP A 22 1.31 -14.06 -1.74
C ASP A 22 1.59 -13.85 -0.25
N VAL A 23 2.83 -14.00 0.19
CA VAL A 23 3.23 -13.73 1.59
C VAL A 23 2.98 -12.27 1.96
N VAL A 24 3.39 -11.33 1.10
CA VAL A 24 3.14 -9.91 1.33
C VAL A 24 1.65 -9.65 1.47
N ARG A 25 0.81 -10.17 0.56
CA ARG A 25 -0.64 -9.99 0.61
C ARG A 25 -1.24 -10.51 1.92
N VAL A 26 -0.92 -11.74 2.32
CA VAL A 26 -1.43 -12.34 3.57
C VAL A 26 -1.03 -11.51 4.80
N VAL A 27 0.19 -10.96 4.81
CA VAL A 27 0.65 -10.07 5.90
C VAL A 27 -0.15 -8.76 5.93
N LEU A 28 -0.42 -8.14 4.78
CA LEU A 28 -1.22 -6.92 4.70
C LEU A 28 -2.67 -7.16 5.14
N ASP A 29 -3.28 -8.25 4.67
CA ASP A 29 -4.65 -8.63 5.03
C ASP A 29 -4.77 -8.90 6.55
N ALA A 30 -3.84 -9.67 7.11
CA ALA A 30 -3.77 -9.92 8.55
C ALA A 30 -3.63 -8.63 9.37
N THR A 31 -2.88 -7.65 8.84
CA THR A 31 -2.70 -6.35 9.50
C THR A 31 -3.99 -5.54 9.50
N VAL A 32 -4.72 -5.53 8.38
CA VAL A 32 -6.04 -4.89 8.30
C VAL A 32 -6.98 -5.53 9.31
N GLU A 33 -7.06 -6.86 9.35
CA GLU A 33 -7.93 -7.59 10.28
C GLU A 33 -7.63 -7.29 11.75
N LEU A 34 -6.35 -7.21 12.13
CA LEU A 34 -5.96 -6.86 13.51
C LEU A 34 -6.40 -5.43 13.86
N LEU A 35 -6.24 -4.48 12.94
CA LEU A 35 -6.60 -3.07 13.16
C LEU A 35 -8.11 -2.81 13.20
N LEU A 36 -8.94 -3.82 12.89
CA LEU A 36 -10.39 -3.77 13.13
C LEU A 36 -10.75 -3.94 14.61
N VAL A 37 -9.87 -4.59 15.39
CA VAL A 37 -10.19 -5.03 16.77
C VAL A 37 -9.16 -4.58 17.81
N GLU A 38 -7.94 -4.21 17.39
CA GLU A 38 -6.85 -3.78 18.26
C GLU A 38 -6.36 -2.37 17.89
N SER A 39 -5.72 -1.69 18.85
CA SER A 39 -5.11 -0.37 18.62
C SER A 39 -3.79 -0.50 17.87
N PHE A 40 -3.36 0.59 17.21
CA PHE A 40 -2.04 0.64 16.57
C PHE A 40 -0.89 0.46 17.57
N ASP A 41 -1.07 0.88 18.82
CA ASP A 41 -0.03 0.77 19.86
C ASP A 41 0.20 -0.68 20.27
N ASP A 42 -0.88 -1.47 20.37
CA ASP A 42 -0.84 -2.90 20.72
C ASP A 42 -0.39 -3.79 19.55
N LEU A 43 -0.46 -3.27 18.32
CA LEU A 43 -0.01 -3.97 17.13
C LEU A 43 1.52 -4.18 17.17
N THR A 44 1.94 -5.41 16.91
CA THR A 44 3.36 -5.77 16.79
C THR A 44 3.59 -6.68 15.58
N THR A 45 4.81 -6.67 15.05
CA THR A 45 5.22 -7.55 13.93
C THR A 45 5.15 -9.04 14.28
N ARG A 46 5.21 -9.41 15.55
CA ARG A 46 4.94 -10.79 15.99
C ARG A 46 3.47 -11.15 15.89
N ARG A 47 2.58 -10.29 16.41
CA ARG A 47 1.12 -10.51 16.30
C ARG A 47 0.66 -10.54 14.85
N ILE A 48 1.22 -9.70 13.99
CA ILE A 48 0.95 -9.73 12.55
C ILE A 48 1.38 -11.08 11.95
N ALA A 49 2.60 -11.55 12.25
CA ALA A 49 3.07 -12.85 11.75
C ALA A 49 2.20 -14.02 12.23
N GLU A 50 1.82 -14.02 13.52
CA GLU A 50 0.93 -15.01 14.12
C GLU A 50 -0.44 -15.03 13.43
N LYS A 51 -1.04 -13.85 13.22
CA LYS A 51 -2.32 -13.70 12.52
C LYS A 51 -2.23 -14.13 11.04
N ALA A 52 -1.12 -13.79 10.37
CA ALA A 52 -0.83 -14.18 9.00
C ALA A 52 -0.49 -15.68 8.85
N GLY A 53 -0.28 -16.40 9.95
CA GLY A 53 0.07 -17.83 9.93
C GLY A 53 1.48 -18.10 9.41
N ILE A 54 2.40 -17.14 9.51
CA ILE A 54 3.79 -17.26 9.04
C ILE A 54 4.79 -17.11 10.20
N ALA A 55 6.01 -17.61 10.01
CA ALA A 55 7.07 -17.39 10.99
C ALA A 55 7.46 -15.91 11.02
N HIS A 56 7.73 -15.38 12.21
CA HIS A 56 8.18 -13.99 12.36
C HIS A 56 9.51 -13.71 11.62
N SER A 57 10.39 -14.72 11.51
CA SER A 57 11.61 -14.64 10.69
C SER A 57 11.31 -14.37 9.22
N ASP A 58 10.24 -14.98 8.70
CA ASP A 58 9.86 -14.88 7.30
C ASP A 58 9.25 -13.51 7.02
N LEU A 59 8.40 -13.00 7.92
CA LEU A 59 7.90 -11.62 7.86
C LEU A 59 9.05 -10.60 7.84
N CYS A 60 10.07 -10.80 8.67
CA CYS A 60 11.22 -9.90 8.78
C CYS A 60 12.06 -9.80 7.49
N VAL A 61 11.90 -10.72 6.54
CA VAL A 61 12.53 -10.65 5.21
C VAL A 61 11.90 -9.51 4.40
N TYR A 62 10.58 -9.35 4.47
CA TYR A 62 9.83 -8.38 3.67
C TYR A 62 9.65 -7.04 4.38
N PHE A 63 9.42 -7.07 5.70
CA PHE A 63 9.06 -5.89 6.47
C PHE A 63 9.98 -5.66 7.65
N ARG A 64 10.51 -4.43 7.75
CA ARG A 64 11.41 -4.03 8.84
C ARG A 64 10.69 -3.51 10.07
N SER A 65 9.43 -3.10 9.95
CA SER A 65 8.65 -2.53 11.05
C SER A 65 7.15 -2.62 10.82
N LYS A 66 6.37 -2.48 11.90
CA LYS A 66 4.91 -2.39 11.81
C LYS A 66 4.46 -1.16 11.04
N ASP A 67 5.18 -0.04 11.18
CA ASP A 67 4.93 1.21 10.45
C ASP A 67 5.05 0.99 8.94
N ALA A 68 6.06 0.25 8.50
CA ALA A 68 6.23 -0.08 7.08
C ALA A 68 5.09 -0.97 6.55
N ILE A 69 4.63 -1.93 7.34
CA ILE A 69 3.49 -2.79 6.96
C ILE A 69 2.23 -1.94 6.80
N VAL A 70 1.92 -1.09 7.78
CA VAL A 70 0.75 -0.21 7.74
C VAL A 70 0.83 0.81 6.59
N ALA A 71 2.02 1.33 6.29
CA ALA A 71 2.21 2.19 5.13
C ALA A 71 1.96 1.47 3.80
N GLU A 72 2.39 0.20 3.65
CA GLU A 72 2.03 -0.61 2.47
C GLU A 72 0.54 -0.92 2.42
N VAL A 73 -0.13 -1.16 3.55
CA VAL A 73 -1.60 -1.30 3.61
C VAL A 73 -2.25 -0.03 3.05
N TYR A 74 -1.84 1.15 3.52
CA TYR A 74 -2.40 2.42 3.02
C TYR A 74 -2.17 2.61 1.52
N LEU A 75 -0.98 2.27 1.02
CA LEU A 75 -0.69 2.32 -0.41
C LEU A 75 -1.55 1.32 -1.21
N GLY A 76 -1.80 0.12 -0.68
CA GLY A 76 -2.71 -0.86 -1.26
C GLY A 76 -4.13 -0.29 -1.38
N LEU A 77 -4.67 0.24 -0.30
CA LEU A 77 -5.99 0.89 -0.27
C LEU A 77 -6.07 2.04 -1.28
N LEU A 78 -5.04 2.87 -1.36
CA LEU A 78 -4.96 3.93 -2.35
C LEU A 78 -4.90 3.40 -3.77
N ARG A 79 -4.30 2.23 -4.05
CA ARG A 79 -4.27 1.66 -5.40
C ARG A 79 -5.58 1.00 -5.78
N ASP A 80 -6.24 0.37 -4.82
CA ASP A 80 -7.49 -0.37 -5.01
C ASP A 80 -8.72 0.55 -5.02
N ALA A 81 -8.61 1.73 -4.42
CA ALA A 81 -9.67 2.73 -4.45
C ALA A 81 -10.08 3.04 -5.91
N PRO A 82 -11.38 3.09 -6.23
CA PRO A 82 -11.83 3.42 -7.57
C PRO A 82 -11.21 4.72 -8.10
N LEU A 83 -11.03 4.81 -9.41
CA LEU A 83 -10.62 6.03 -10.08
C LEU A 83 -11.50 6.20 -11.32
N SER A 84 -12.74 6.62 -11.10
CA SER A 84 -13.67 6.95 -12.17
C SER A 84 -13.51 8.42 -12.54
N VAL A 85 -13.43 8.69 -13.84
CA VAL A 85 -13.37 10.05 -14.38
C VAL A 85 -14.60 10.24 -15.24
N ASP A 86 -15.61 10.94 -14.71
CA ASP A 86 -16.73 11.40 -15.51
C ASP A 86 -16.24 12.55 -16.40
N VAL A 87 -16.17 12.30 -17.70
CA VAL A 87 -15.57 13.20 -18.68
C VAL A 87 -16.43 14.43 -18.93
N GLU A 88 -17.73 14.34 -18.71
CA GLU A 88 -18.69 15.42 -18.97
C GLU A 88 -18.67 16.47 -17.85
N GLU A 89 -18.16 16.09 -16.66
CA GLU A 89 -18.04 16.96 -15.50
C GLU A 89 -16.86 17.94 -15.61
N SER A 90 -16.98 19.09 -14.95
CA SER A 90 -15.91 20.09 -14.89
C SER A 90 -14.65 19.55 -14.19
N ALA A 91 -13.46 20.07 -14.52
CA ALA A 91 -12.23 19.66 -13.85
C ALA A 91 -12.30 19.85 -12.33
N GLN A 92 -12.93 20.95 -11.87
CA GLN A 92 -13.18 21.21 -10.46
C GLN A 92 -14.05 20.13 -9.83
N THR A 93 -15.19 19.77 -10.45
CA THR A 93 -16.08 18.72 -9.92
C THR A 93 -15.34 17.40 -9.75
N ARG A 94 -14.54 17.00 -10.75
CA ARG A 94 -13.80 15.73 -10.70
C ARG A 94 -12.72 15.73 -9.62
N VAL A 95 -12.02 16.85 -9.43
CA VAL A 95 -11.02 16.98 -8.34
C VAL A 95 -11.68 16.93 -6.97
N VAL A 96 -12.80 17.62 -6.78
CA VAL A 96 -13.58 17.57 -5.53
C VAL A 96 -14.05 16.14 -5.25
N ALA A 97 -14.57 15.44 -6.26
CA ALA A 97 -14.99 14.05 -6.13
C ALA A 97 -13.82 13.12 -5.72
N LEU A 98 -12.65 13.29 -6.35
CA LEU A 98 -11.44 12.54 -5.98
C LEU A 98 -11.05 12.78 -4.52
N PHE A 99 -10.95 14.04 -4.08
CA PHE A 99 -10.57 14.33 -2.69
C PHE A 99 -11.62 13.84 -1.70
N ASN A 100 -12.91 13.96 -2.00
CA ASN A 100 -13.97 13.42 -1.16
C ASN A 100 -13.84 11.90 -1.01
N GLN A 101 -13.60 11.18 -2.12
CA GLN A 101 -13.35 9.74 -2.08
C GLN A 101 -12.13 9.38 -1.22
N LEU A 102 -11.03 10.12 -1.38
CA LEU A 102 -9.79 9.86 -0.63
C LEU A 102 -9.95 10.15 0.87
N VAL A 103 -10.69 11.20 1.24
CA VAL A 103 -11.02 11.53 2.64
C VAL A 103 -11.92 10.47 3.25
N MET A 104 -12.91 9.99 2.48
CA MET A 104 -13.85 8.97 2.95
C MET A 104 -13.29 7.54 2.93
N LEU A 105 -12.10 7.33 2.37
CA LEU A 105 -11.50 6.01 2.15
C LEU A 105 -11.43 5.13 3.41
N LEU A 106 -11.23 5.75 4.57
CA LEU A 106 -11.08 5.07 5.86
C LEU A 106 -12.12 5.52 6.90
N ALA A 107 -13.19 6.20 6.48
CA ALA A 107 -14.14 6.82 7.39
C ALA A 107 -14.80 5.81 8.35
N ASP A 108 -15.13 4.62 7.87
CA ASP A 108 -15.76 3.56 8.66
C ASP A 108 -14.74 2.70 9.44
N GLN A 109 -13.44 2.99 9.33
CA GLN A 109 -12.34 2.18 9.87
C GLN A 109 -11.39 3.03 10.73
N PRO A 110 -11.85 3.58 11.87
CA PRO A 110 -11.08 4.55 12.65
C PRO A 110 -9.75 4.01 13.21
N GLY A 111 -9.70 2.73 13.60
CA GLY A 111 -8.45 2.09 14.06
C GLY A 111 -7.39 2.03 12.95
N LEU A 112 -7.80 1.66 11.75
CA LEU A 112 -6.94 1.65 10.57
C LEU A 112 -6.54 3.08 10.15
N ALA A 113 -7.47 4.05 10.20
CA ALA A 113 -7.18 5.45 9.91
C ALA A 113 -6.11 6.02 10.86
N ALA A 114 -6.21 5.73 12.16
CA ALA A 114 -5.23 6.14 13.16
C ALA A 114 -3.87 5.48 12.89
N ALA A 115 -3.84 4.19 12.60
CA ALA A 115 -2.61 3.46 12.28
C ALA A 115 -1.91 4.05 11.04
N CYS A 116 -2.66 4.26 9.95
CA CYS A 116 -2.14 4.88 8.73
C CYS A 116 -1.56 6.28 9.00
N SER A 117 -2.26 7.09 9.80
CA SER A 117 -1.78 8.43 10.18
C SER A 117 -0.46 8.37 10.95
N SER A 118 -0.37 7.48 11.95
CA SER A 118 0.84 7.26 12.75
C SER A 118 2.00 6.75 11.89
N ALA A 119 1.76 5.77 11.02
CA ALA A 119 2.77 5.25 10.09
C ALA A 119 3.29 6.35 9.14
N MET A 120 2.41 7.21 8.63
CA MET A 120 2.79 8.27 7.69
C MET A 120 3.68 9.36 8.30
N ILE A 121 3.60 9.61 9.61
CA ILE A 121 4.49 10.56 10.30
C ILE A 121 5.77 9.92 10.85
N SER A 122 5.90 8.59 10.75
CA SER A 122 7.07 7.84 11.21
C SER A 122 8.36 8.30 10.54
N GLN A 123 9.44 8.42 11.31
CA GLN A 123 10.76 8.83 10.81
C GLN A 123 11.61 7.65 10.30
N GLU A 124 11.07 6.43 10.38
CA GLU A 124 11.78 5.24 9.94
C GLU A 124 12.12 5.24 8.44
N THR A 125 13.32 4.79 8.10
CA THR A 125 13.82 4.77 6.72
C THR A 125 13.03 3.82 5.83
N SER A 126 12.53 2.71 6.39
CA SER A 126 11.65 1.74 5.71
C SER A 126 10.38 2.40 5.17
N VAL A 127 9.84 3.38 5.90
CA VAL A 127 8.60 4.08 5.54
C VAL A 127 8.85 5.17 4.49
N GLN A 128 10.05 5.76 4.45
CA GLN A 128 10.38 6.84 3.50
C GLN A 128 10.17 6.46 2.03
N ALA A 129 10.57 5.25 1.64
CA ALA A 129 10.38 4.77 0.27
C ALA A 129 8.89 4.55 -0.06
N ILE A 130 8.11 4.07 0.91
CA ILE A 130 6.68 3.83 0.75
C ILE A 130 5.92 5.16 0.65
N ARG A 131 6.29 6.16 1.45
CA ARG A 131 5.74 7.53 1.33
C ARG A 131 5.92 8.13 -0.05
N ARG A 132 7.06 7.90 -0.70
CA ARG A 132 7.27 8.36 -2.08
C ARG A 132 6.30 7.67 -3.04
N ARG A 133 6.12 6.35 -2.91
CA ARG A 133 5.14 5.59 -3.71
C ARG A 133 3.69 6.04 -3.47
N ILE A 134 3.34 6.41 -2.23
CA ILE A 134 2.05 7.01 -1.88
C ILE A 134 1.89 8.37 -2.54
N HIS A 135 2.91 9.23 -2.45
CA HIS A 135 2.91 10.52 -3.13
C HIS A 135 2.72 10.36 -4.64
N ASP A 136 3.46 9.44 -5.26
CA ASP A 136 3.36 9.15 -6.70
C ASP A 136 1.97 8.64 -7.08
N GLU A 137 1.34 7.80 -6.25
CA GLU A 137 -0.02 7.32 -6.45
C GLU A 137 -1.06 8.45 -6.38
N LEU A 138 -0.98 9.29 -5.35
CA LEU A 138 -1.85 10.46 -5.22
C LEU A 138 -1.66 11.42 -6.40
N HIS A 139 -0.41 11.67 -6.79
CA HIS A 139 -0.08 12.52 -7.93
C HIS A 139 -0.61 11.93 -9.24
N ARG A 140 -0.50 10.61 -9.43
CA ARG A 140 -1.08 9.89 -10.58
C ARG A 140 -2.59 10.12 -10.64
N ARG A 141 -3.30 9.93 -9.53
CA ARG A 141 -4.76 10.12 -9.45
C ARG A 141 -5.17 11.54 -9.81
N VAL A 142 -4.49 12.54 -9.25
CA VAL A 142 -4.75 13.96 -9.54
C VAL A 142 -4.52 14.26 -11.03
N ARG A 143 -3.39 13.79 -11.60
CA ARG A 143 -3.11 13.96 -13.05
C ARG A 143 -4.17 13.31 -13.92
N THR A 144 -4.61 12.09 -13.59
CA THR A 144 -5.65 11.37 -14.34
C THR A 144 -6.96 12.15 -14.33
N VAL A 145 -7.35 12.70 -13.17
CA VAL A 145 -8.59 13.46 -13.00
C VAL A 145 -8.53 14.83 -13.69
N LEU A 146 -7.38 15.49 -13.65
CA LEU A 146 -7.16 16.77 -14.33
C LEU A 146 -7.04 16.63 -15.85
N ARG A 147 -6.64 15.44 -16.34
CA ARG A 147 -6.15 15.18 -17.71
C ARG A 147 -4.80 15.86 -17.96
N SER A 148 -3.96 15.21 -18.77
CA SER A 148 -2.55 15.61 -19.03
C SER A 148 -2.38 17.00 -19.66
N ASP A 149 -3.46 17.61 -20.15
CA ASP A 149 -3.46 18.92 -20.84
C ASP A 149 -3.91 20.07 -19.94
N ALA A 150 -4.34 19.78 -18.71
CA ALA A 150 -4.71 20.80 -17.74
C ALA A 150 -3.44 21.39 -17.11
N TRP A 151 -2.79 22.34 -17.81
CA TRP A 151 -2.45 23.63 -17.21
C TRP A 151 -1.89 24.58 -18.28
N PRO A 152 -2.74 25.52 -18.74
CA PRO A 152 -2.50 26.92 -18.38
C PRO A 152 -3.64 27.62 -17.62
N GLU A 153 -4.93 27.30 -17.81
CA GLU A 153 -6.02 28.17 -17.32
C GLU A 153 -6.65 27.85 -15.96
N VAL A 154 -6.27 26.76 -15.27
CA VAL A 154 -6.45 26.70 -13.79
C VAL A 154 -5.45 27.66 -13.08
N ALA A 155 -4.59 28.36 -13.85
CA ALA A 155 -3.86 29.56 -13.44
C ALA A 155 -4.55 30.88 -13.86
N GLN A 156 -5.79 30.86 -14.38
CA GLN A 156 -6.51 32.07 -14.85
C GLN A 156 -8.00 32.16 -14.46
N THR A 157 -8.50 31.31 -13.56
CA THR A 157 -9.85 31.49 -12.97
C THR A 157 -9.75 31.54 -11.46
#